data_AF-A0A3Q4HKH8-F1
#
_entry.id   AF-A0A3Q4HKH8-F1
#
_cell.length_a   1.000
_cell.length_b   1.000
_cell.length_c   1.000
_cell.angle_alpha   90.00
_cell.angle_beta   90.00
_cell.angle_gamma   90.00
#
_symmetry.space_group_name_H-M   'P 1'
#
loop_
_entity.id
_entity.type
_entity.pdbx_description
1 polymer ?
#
loop_
_entity_poly.entity_id
_entity_poly.type
_entity_poly.pdbx_seq_one_letter_code
_entity_poly.pdbx_strand_id
1 'polypeptide(L)'
;QFVQPVGIGCLHPAAPAHSCKEHNTLYHRDLLFYTVAEGQETIPAHKFLTALKATGLRSGDPRLKECMETLKETLKKTSDGVTLDRHLFKKCVQSNIVLLTQAFRKKFVIPDFQSFTSHIDELYENAKNLTGGQVADYIPQLAKFNPDLWAVSLCTVDGQRHTVGDTKVPFCMQSCVKPLKYAVAVHDHSTEYVHSFIGKEPSGLRFNKLSLNEDDKPHNPMVNAGAIVCTSLIKVKAVTLCPPPLCVCVCLRPVCVSLPLKPQKIPCNVGVTELLYQ
;
A
#
# COMPACT_ATOMS: atom_id res chain seq x y z
N GLN A 1 -51.07 -20.56 52.47
CA GLN A 1 -50.18 -20.75 51.30
C GLN A 1 -49.14 -19.62 51.34
N PHE A 2 -47.98 -19.92 51.93
CA PHE A 2 -46.64 -19.86 51.29
C PHE A 2 -46.21 -18.43 50.91
N VAL A 3 -45.52 -17.71 51.82
CA VAL A 3 -44.04 -17.63 52.00
C VAL A 3 -43.39 -16.65 51.01
N GLN A 4 -42.93 -15.52 51.54
CA GLN A 4 -41.90 -14.67 50.92
C GLN A 4 -40.55 -15.40 50.91
N PRO A 5 -39.69 -15.23 49.89
CA PRO A 5 -38.28 -15.53 50.02
C PRO A 5 -37.45 -14.28 50.36
N VAL A 6 -36.62 -14.50 51.37
CA VAL A 6 -35.49 -13.72 51.86
C VAL A 6 -34.34 -13.76 50.84
N GLY A 7 -33.55 -12.68 50.75
CA GLY A 7 -32.43 -12.56 49.83
C GLY A 7 -31.17 -13.33 50.21
N ILE A 8 -30.22 -13.42 49.27
CA ILE A 8 -28.79 -13.63 49.51
C ILE A 8 -28.03 -12.79 48.47
N GLY A 9 -27.23 -11.85 48.96
CA GLY A 9 -26.25 -11.15 48.13
C GLY A 9 -24.98 -11.97 47.95
N CYS A 10 -24.23 -11.69 46.88
CA CYS A 10 -22.78 -11.79 46.87
C CYS A 10 -22.23 -10.86 45.79
N LEU A 11 -21.50 -9.85 46.25
CA LEU A 11 -20.61 -9.03 45.44
C LEU A 11 -19.57 -9.93 44.76
N HIS A 12 -19.44 -9.83 43.44
CA HIS A 12 -18.15 -10.00 42.79
C HIS A 12 -17.82 -8.71 42.05
N PRO A 13 -16.67 -8.05 42.34
CA PRO A 13 -16.23 -6.92 41.54
C PRO A 13 -15.90 -7.42 40.14
N ALA A 14 -16.48 -6.77 39.13
CA ALA A 14 -16.08 -6.95 37.74
C ALA A 14 -14.57 -6.74 37.64
N ALA A 15 -13.84 -7.79 37.23
CA ALA A 15 -12.42 -7.67 36.95
C ALA A 15 -12.21 -6.59 35.87
N PRO A 16 -11.24 -5.68 36.03
CA PRO A 16 -11.08 -4.57 35.10
C PRO A 16 -10.65 -5.11 33.73
N ALA A 17 -11.37 -4.71 32.67
CA ALA A 17 -11.10 -5.04 31.27
C ALA A 17 -9.69 -4.66 30.77
N HIS A 18 -8.91 -3.93 31.58
CA HIS A 18 -7.49 -3.65 31.36
C HIS A 18 -6.59 -4.88 31.53
N SER A 19 -6.91 -5.80 32.46
CA SER A 19 -6.07 -6.98 32.76
C SER A 19 -6.04 -7.99 31.59
N CYS A 20 -7.18 -8.23 30.92
CA CYS A 20 -7.25 -9.17 29.80
C CYS A 20 -6.47 -8.73 28.56
N LYS A 21 -6.38 -7.42 28.29
CA LYS A 21 -5.59 -6.91 27.16
C LYS A 21 -4.09 -7.06 27.45
N GLU A 22 -3.64 -6.73 28.65
CA GLU A 22 -2.22 -6.88 29.04
C GLU A 22 -1.77 -8.34 29.05
N HIS A 23 -2.60 -9.25 29.59
CA HIS A 23 -2.29 -10.68 29.62
C HIS A 23 -2.15 -11.29 28.22
N ASN A 24 -3.05 -10.93 27.29
CA ASN A 24 -3.00 -11.42 25.91
C ASN A 24 -1.78 -10.84 25.16
N THR A 25 -1.44 -9.58 25.43
CA THR A 25 -0.26 -8.92 24.83
C THR A 25 1.04 -9.51 25.34
N LEU A 26 1.12 -9.92 26.62
CA LEU A 26 2.28 -10.57 27.21
C LEU A 26 2.51 -11.96 26.59
N TYR A 27 1.45 -12.75 26.42
CA TYR A 27 1.48 -14.07 25.78
C TYR A 27 1.94 -14.01 24.32
N HIS A 28 1.42 -13.05 23.54
CA HIS A 28 1.82 -12.87 22.13
C HIS A 28 3.30 -12.54 21.95
N ARG A 29 3.89 -11.74 22.85
CA ARG A 29 5.31 -11.38 22.80
C ARG A 29 6.22 -12.58 23.03
N ASP A 30 5.85 -13.42 23.99
CA ASP A 30 6.62 -14.62 24.32
C ASP A 30 6.54 -15.68 23.24
N LEU A 31 5.34 -15.91 22.71
CA LEU A 31 5.14 -16.85 21.62
C LEU A 31 5.92 -16.42 20.36
N LEU A 32 5.95 -15.11 20.07
CA LEU A 32 6.72 -14.57 18.95
C LEU A 32 8.23 -14.81 19.12
N PHE A 33 8.77 -14.59 20.33
CA PHE A 33 10.17 -14.87 20.62
C PHE A 33 10.50 -16.34 20.33
N TYR A 34 9.73 -17.28 20.87
CA TYR A 34 9.97 -18.71 20.66
C TYR A 34 9.83 -19.12 19.19
N THR A 35 8.91 -18.50 18.46
CA THR A 35 8.72 -18.75 17.02
C THR A 35 9.97 -18.37 16.21
N VAL A 36 10.64 -17.27 16.57
CA VAL A 36 11.83 -16.78 15.86
C VAL A 36 13.12 -17.41 16.39
N ALA A 37 13.19 -17.69 17.70
CA ALA A 37 14.37 -18.23 18.36
C ALA A 37 14.61 -19.72 18.04
N GLU A 38 13.57 -20.47 17.66
CA GLU A 38 13.67 -21.91 17.34
C GLU A 38 14.36 -22.70 18.47
N GLY A 39 14.05 -22.36 19.72
CA GLY A 39 14.60 -23.01 20.91
C GLY A 39 15.94 -22.46 21.42
N GLN A 40 16.52 -21.44 20.77
CA GLN A 40 17.73 -20.77 21.27
C GLN A 40 17.42 -19.74 22.38
N GLU A 41 18.39 -19.46 23.25
CA GLU A 41 18.24 -18.46 24.31
C GLU A 41 18.33 -17.01 23.80
N THR A 42 18.98 -16.81 22.66
CA THR A 42 19.15 -15.51 22.00
C THR A 42 18.84 -15.59 20.52
N ILE A 43 18.45 -14.46 19.93
CA ILE A 43 18.15 -14.32 18.51
C ILE A 43 19.19 -13.39 17.87
N PRO A 44 20.00 -13.85 16.91
CA PRO A 44 20.79 -12.96 16.09
C PRO A 44 19.88 -11.99 15.31
N ALA A 45 20.18 -10.69 15.33
CA ALA A 45 19.33 -9.68 14.69
C ALA A 45 19.13 -9.93 13.19
N HIS A 46 20.14 -10.45 12.49
CA HIS A 46 20.03 -10.81 11.08
C HIS A 46 19.02 -11.95 10.84
N LYS A 47 18.89 -12.90 11.77
CA LYS A 47 17.91 -13.99 11.70
C LYS A 47 16.50 -13.43 11.82
N PHE A 48 16.26 -12.52 12.78
CA PHE A 48 14.99 -11.82 12.89
C PHE A 48 14.64 -11.02 11.63
N LEU A 49 15.58 -10.24 11.09
CA LEU A 49 15.35 -9.45 9.87
C LEU A 49 15.11 -10.33 8.63
N THR A 50 15.78 -11.48 8.55
CA THR A 50 15.57 -12.46 7.47
C THR A 50 14.19 -13.09 7.57
N ALA A 51 13.79 -13.51 8.77
CA ALA A 51 12.47 -14.07 9.01
C ALA A 51 11.35 -13.03 8.80
N LEU A 52 11.58 -11.77 9.16
CA LEU A 52 10.68 -10.66 8.86
C LEU A 52 10.52 -10.45 7.35
N LYS A 53 11.63 -10.43 6.59
CA LYS A 53 11.59 -10.35 5.12
C LYS A 53 10.86 -11.54 4.50
N ALA A 54 10.99 -12.72 5.09
CA ALA A 54 10.24 -13.91 4.66
C ALA A 54 8.71 -13.71 4.81
N THR A 55 8.23 -12.90 5.74
CA THR A 55 6.79 -12.57 5.77
C THR A 55 6.33 -11.70 4.59
N GLY A 56 7.27 -11.16 3.80
CA GLY A 56 7.02 -10.20 2.72
C GLY A 56 7.06 -8.73 3.16
N LEU A 57 7.14 -8.46 4.45
CA LEU A 57 7.33 -7.11 4.97
C LEU A 57 8.75 -6.61 4.68
N ARG A 58 8.87 -5.31 4.41
CA ARG A 58 10.16 -4.63 4.25
C ARG A 58 10.56 -3.94 5.54
N SER A 59 11.86 -3.87 5.83
CA SER A 59 12.39 -3.13 6.99
C SER A 59 12.13 -1.62 6.92
N GLY A 60 11.76 -1.10 5.75
CA GLY A 60 11.33 0.30 5.55
C GLY A 60 9.83 0.51 5.67
N ASP A 61 9.05 -0.49 6.10
CA ASP A 61 7.61 -0.33 6.35
C ASP A 61 7.39 0.72 7.47
N PRO A 62 6.64 1.81 7.22
CA PRO A 62 6.41 2.84 8.24
C PRO A 62 5.74 2.30 9.51
N ARG A 63 4.95 1.22 9.41
CA ARG A 63 4.30 0.57 10.54
C ARG A 63 5.27 -0.25 11.40
N LEU A 64 6.53 -0.37 10.98
CA LEU A 64 7.61 -1.02 11.72
C LEU A 64 8.68 -0.02 12.19
N LYS A 65 8.47 1.28 11.98
CA LYS A 65 9.49 2.31 12.23
C LYS A 65 10.04 2.24 13.66
N GLU A 66 9.16 2.20 14.66
CA GLU A 66 9.55 2.19 16.08
C GLU A 66 10.34 0.92 16.43
N CYS A 67 9.93 -0.25 15.90
CA CYS A 67 10.65 -1.51 16.08
C CYS A 67 12.05 -1.43 15.48
N MET A 68 12.18 -0.91 14.26
CA MET A 68 13.47 -0.81 13.58
C MET A 68 14.41 0.22 14.23
N GLU A 69 13.87 1.33 14.75
CA GLU A 69 14.63 2.32 15.50
C GLU A 69 15.11 1.75 16.85
N THR A 70 14.21 1.12 17.60
CA THR A 70 14.53 0.48 18.89
C THR A 70 15.54 -0.65 18.73
N LEU A 71 15.42 -1.44 17.67
CA LEU A 71 16.38 -2.50 17.33
C LEU A 71 17.77 -1.92 17.08
N LYS A 72 17.89 -0.87 16.26
CA LYS A 72 19.17 -0.20 15.98
C LYS A 72 19.80 0.37 17.24
N GLU A 73 19.01 1.01 18.11
CA GLU A 73 19.50 1.56 19.37
C GLU A 73 19.94 0.49 20.36
N THR A 74 19.22 -0.64 20.39
CA THR A 74 19.53 -1.77 21.28
C THR A 74 20.83 -2.44 20.86
N LEU A 75 21.02 -2.71 19.57
CA LEU A 75 22.24 -3.32 19.04
C LEU A 75 23.49 -2.44 19.19
N LYS A 76 23.33 -1.11 19.29
CA LYS A 76 24.46 -0.22 19.62
C LYS A 76 24.92 -0.33 21.07
N LYS A 77 24.07 -0.87 21.96
CA LYS A 77 24.30 -0.93 23.41
C LYS A 77 24.70 -2.32 23.90
N THR A 78 24.47 -3.37 23.11
CA THR A 78 24.88 -4.73 23.44
C THR A 78 26.38 -4.92 23.22
N SER A 79 27.01 -5.74 24.06
CA SER A 79 28.47 -5.99 24.03
C SER A 79 28.93 -6.70 22.76
N ASP A 80 28.07 -7.53 22.18
CA ASP A 80 28.33 -8.27 20.94
C ASP A 80 27.80 -7.54 19.68
N GLY A 81 26.98 -6.51 19.86
CA GLY A 81 26.34 -5.73 18.81
C GLY A 81 25.39 -6.48 17.87
N VAL A 82 25.10 -7.77 18.12
CA VAL A 82 24.49 -8.66 17.11
C VAL A 82 23.32 -9.49 17.64
N THR A 83 23.31 -9.88 18.92
CA THR A 83 22.24 -10.75 19.45
C THR A 83 21.23 -10.01 20.32
N LEU A 84 20.05 -10.60 20.43
CA LEU A 84 18.94 -10.13 21.24
C LEU A 84 18.54 -11.24 22.20
N ASP A 85 18.64 -10.97 23.50
CA ASP A 85 17.97 -11.81 24.50
C ASP A 85 16.45 -11.60 24.47
N ARG A 86 15.74 -12.40 25.26
CA ARG A 86 14.28 -12.35 25.38
C ARG A 86 13.74 -10.97 25.79
N HIS A 87 14.41 -10.28 26.70
CA HIS A 87 13.98 -8.99 27.21
C HIS A 87 14.21 -7.89 26.16
N LEU A 88 15.38 -7.87 25.53
CA LEU A 88 15.73 -6.95 24.45
C LEU A 88 14.83 -7.15 23.23
N PHE A 89 14.55 -8.39 22.84
CA PHE A 89 13.60 -8.68 21.77
C PHE A 89 12.21 -8.14 22.07
N LYS A 90 11.67 -8.42 23.26
CA LYS A 90 10.36 -7.90 23.72
C LYS A 90 10.29 -6.38 23.64
N LYS A 91 11.36 -5.70 24.05
CA LYS A 91 11.48 -4.24 23.98
C LYS A 91 11.42 -3.75 22.53
N CYS A 92 12.14 -4.42 21.62
CA CYS A 92 12.15 -4.04 20.20
C CYS A 92 10.80 -4.22 19.52
N VAL A 93 10.06 -5.29 19.81
CA VAL A 93 8.81 -5.60 19.09
C VAL A 93 7.56 -4.98 19.73
N GLN A 94 7.68 -4.37 20.92
CA GLN A 94 6.55 -3.89 21.72
C GLN A 94 5.59 -2.98 20.95
N SER A 95 6.11 -1.97 20.26
CA SER A 95 5.28 -0.96 19.60
C SER A 95 4.54 -1.50 18.37
N ASN A 96 5.01 -2.61 17.79
CA ASN A 96 4.51 -3.15 16.52
C ASN A 96 4.10 -4.62 16.64
N ILE A 97 3.85 -5.11 17.87
CA ILE A 97 3.65 -6.54 18.17
C ILE A 97 2.44 -7.14 17.45
N VAL A 98 1.37 -6.39 17.24
CA VAL A 98 0.15 -6.89 16.58
C VAL A 98 0.44 -7.25 15.13
N LEU A 99 1.08 -6.34 14.39
CA LEU A 99 1.48 -6.58 12.99
C LEU A 99 2.48 -7.72 12.88
N LEU A 100 3.50 -7.73 13.73
CA LEU A 100 4.50 -8.80 13.75
C LEU A 100 3.85 -10.15 14.09
N THR A 101 2.92 -10.20 15.04
CA THR A 101 2.19 -11.42 15.38
C THR A 101 1.39 -11.93 14.19
N GLN A 102 0.71 -11.06 13.45
CA GLN A 102 0.00 -11.45 12.23
C GLN A 102 0.97 -12.00 11.17
N ALA A 103 2.10 -11.33 10.96
CA ALA A 103 3.12 -11.72 9.99
C ALA A 103 3.68 -13.13 10.28
N PHE A 104 4.20 -13.33 11.50
CA PHE A 104 4.88 -14.57 11.89
C PHE A 104 3.91 -15.74 12.13
N ARG A 105 2.63 -15.48 12.43
CA ARG A 105 1.60 -16.52 12.54
C ARG A 105 0.91 -16.83 11.21
N LYS A 106 1.47 -16.35 10.09
CA LYS A 106 0.94 -16.57 8.73
C LYS A 106 -0.53 -16.14 8.60
N LYS A 107 -0.88 -15.00 9.20
CA LYS A 107 -2.24 -14.42 9.16
C LYS A 107 -2.42 -13.34 8.10
N PHE A 108 -1.38 -13.05 7.32
CA PHE A 108 -1.53 -12.23 6.13
C PHE A 108 -2.30 -12.94 5.04
N VAL A 109 -2.87 -12.14 4.15
CA VAL A 109 -3.68 -12.54 3.00
C VAL A 109 -2.95 -13.53 2.09
N ILE A 110 -1.61 -13.45 2.01
CA ILE A 110 -0.76 -14.47 1.41
C ILE A 110 0.13 -15.10 2.51
N PRO A 111 -0.28 -16.24 3.10
CA PRO A 111 0.45 -16.91 4.18
C PRO A 111 1.87 -17.37 3.81
N ASP A 112 2.05 -17.93 2.60
CA ASP A 112 3.33 -18.41 2.07
C ASP A 112 3.82 -17.47 0.98
N PHE A 113 4.41 -16.36 1.40
CA PHE A 113 4.81 -15.30 0.48
C PHE A 113 6.02 -15.71 -0.37
N GLN A 114 6.96 -16.51 0.14
CA GLN A 114 8.15 -16.96 -0.61
C GLN A 114 7.75 -17.82 -1.81
N SER A 115 6.90 -18.81 -1.56
CA SER A 115 6.39 -19.68 -2.62
C SER A 115 5.63 -18.86 -3.66
N PHE A 116 4.75 -17.95 -3.20
CA PHE A 116 4.03 -17.04 -4.10
C PHE A 116 4.96 -16.18 -4.95
N THR A 117 5.98 -15.55 -4.37
CA THR A 117 6.90 -14.69 -5.13
C THR A 117 7.77 -15.47 -6.11
N SER A 118 8.07 -16.73 -5.81
CA SER A 118 8.80 -17.60 -6.75
C SER A 118 7.99 -17.81 -8.04
N HIS A 119 6.67 -18.04 -7.93
CA HIS A 119 5.79 -18.09 -9.11
C HIS A 119 5.70 -16.74 -9.84
N ILE A 120 5.76 -15.61 -9.13
CA ILE A 120 5.81 -14.29 -9.76
C ILE A 120 7.11 -14.12 -10.57
N ASP A 121 8.24 -14.60 -10.05
CA ASP A 121 9.52 -14.57 -10.77
C ASP A 121 9.48 -15.45 -12.03
N GLU A 122 8.86 -16.63 -11.96
CA GLU A 122 8.63 -17.49 -13.14
C GLU A 122 7.73 -16.80 -14.19
N LEU A 123 6.63 -16.18 -13.77
CA LEU A 123 5.75 -15.42 -14.66
C LEU A 123 6.47 -14.22 -15.28
N TYR A 124 7.32 -13.54 -14.51
CA TYR A 124 8.15 -12.43 -14.99
C TYR A 124 9.09 -12.91 -16.10
N GLU A 125 9.84 -14.00 -15.89
CA GLU A 125 10.78 -14.53 -16.89
C GLU A 125 10.05 -15.05 -18.13
N ASN A 126 8.90 -15.70 -17.97
CA ASN A 126 8.08 -16.14 -19.10
C ASN A 126 7.59 -14.96 -19.95
N ALA A 127 7.08 -13.90 -19.31
CA ALA A 127 6.57 -12.72 -20.00
C ALA A 127 7.69 -11.87 -20.61
N LYS A 128 8.89 -11.84 -20.00
CA LYS A 128 10.05 -11.10 -20.49
C LYS A 128 10.48 -11.51 -21.91
N ASN A 129 10.23 -12.76 -22.28
CA ASN A 129 10.57 -13.29 -23.60
C ASN A 129 9.62 -12.79 -24.71
N LEU A 130 8.54 -12.08 -24.37
CA LEU A 130 7.61 -11.49 -25.32
C LEU A 130 8.15 -10.14 -25.83
N THR A 131 9.03 -10.17 -26.82
CA THR A 131 9.72 -8.98 -27.37
C THR A 131 8.91 -8.21 -28.42
N GLY A 132 7.63 -8.55 -28.61
CA GLY A 132 6.75 -7.87 -29.56
C GLY A 132 6.24 -6.51 -29.06
N GLY A 133 5.57 -5.78 -29.95
CA GLY A 133 5.00 -4.46 -29.67
C GLY A 133 5.84 -3.31 -30.23
N GLN A 134 5.35 -2.08 -30.04
CA GLN A 134 6.04 -0.86 -30.47
C GLN A 134 5.97 0.17 -29.33
N VAL A 135 7.11 0.80 -29.04
CA VAL A 135 7.16 1.92 -28.10
C VAL A 135 6.29 3.05 -28.63
N ALA A 136 5.48 3.65 -27.76
CA ALA A 136 4.68 4.82 -28.10
C ALA A 136 5.58 5.97 -28.59
N ASP A 137 5.46 6.34 -29.85
CA ASP A 137 6.33 7.30 -30.53
C ASP A 137 5.66 8.65 -30.84
N TYR A 138 4.34 8.73 -30.69
CA TYR A 138 3.56 9.97 -30.87
C TYR A 138 3.91 11.08 -29.86
N ILE A 139 4.51 10.74 -28.72
CA ILE A 139 5.09 11.70 -27.76
C ILE A 139 6.61 11.50 -27.71
N PRO A 140 7.43 12.51 -28.06
CA PRO A 140 8.89 12.37 -28.13
C PRO A 140 9.57 11.91 -26.83
N GLN A 141 8.97 12.17 -25.67
CA GLN A 141 9.46 11.72 -24.37
C GLN A 141 9.23 10.22 -24.15
N LEU A 142 8.17 9.65 -24.72
CA LEU A 142 7.87 8.22 -24.64
C LEU A 142 8.74 7.41 -25.60
N ALA A 143 9.01 7.96 -26.79
CA ALA A 143 9.87 7.36 -27.81
C ALA A 143 11.31 7.08 -27.32
N LYS A 144 11.75 7.73 -26.24
CA LYS A 144 13.10 7.59 -25.68
C LYS A 144 13.27 6.39 -24.76
N PHE A 145 12.19 5.72 -24.36
CA PHE A 145 12.29 4.58 -23.46
C PHE A 145 12.84 3.35 -24.19
N ASN A 146 13.72 2.62 -23.51
CA ASN A 146 14.27 1.37 -24.02
C ASN A 146 13.13 0.30 -24.03
N PRO A 147 12.83 -0.34 -25.18
CA PRO A 147 11.82 -1.40 -25.27
C PRO A 147 12.11 -2.62 -24.38
N ASP A 148 13.37 -2.82 -23.98
CA ASP A 148 13.77 -3.97 -23.15
C ASP A 148 13.48 -3.77 -21.66
N LEU A 149 12.97 -2.60 -21.25
CA LEU A 149 12.61 -2.33 -19.85
C LEU A 149 11.37 -3.16 -19.46
N TRP A 150 11.55 -4.04 -18.47
CA TRP A 150 10.48 -4.91 -18.00
C TRP A 150 10.52 -5.06 -16.49
N ALA A 151 9.38 -4.81 -15.85
CA ALA A 151 9.28 -4.72 -14.39
C ALA A 151 7.92 -5.19 -13.88
N VAL A 152 7.95 -5.94 -12.77
CA VAL A 152 6.76 -6.32 -12.02
C VAL A 152 6.95 -5.94 -10.56
N SER A 153 5.96 -5.25 -9.99
CA SER A 153 5.93 -4.85 -8.58
C SER A 153 4.58 -5.19 -7.98
N LEU A 154 4.58 -5.79 -6.78
CA LEU A 154 3.38 -6.12 -6.05
C LEU A 154 3.41 -5.60 -4.61
N CYS A 155 2.23 -5.26 -4.11
CA CYS A 155 1.98 -4.88 -2.73
C CYS A 155 0.63 -5.46 -2.32
N THR A 156 0.60 -6.32 -1.30
CA THR A 156 -0.66 -6.85 -0.76
C THR A 156 -1.33 -5.82 0.15
N VAL A 157 -2.60 -6.05 0.49
CA VAL A 157 -3.35 -5.23 1.46
C VAL A 157 -2.73 -5.23 2.86
N ASP A 158 -1.97 -6.28 3.20
CA ASP A 158 -1.22 -6.37 4.45
C ASP A 158 0.16 -5.70 4.39
N GLY A 159 0.56 -5.20 3.22
CA GLY A 159 1.85 -4.54 2.99
C GLY A 159 3.00 -5.49 2.68
N GLN A 160 2.72 -6.74 2.32
CA GLN A 160 3.74 -7.65 1.79
C GLN A 160 4.14 -7.19 0.38
N ARG A 161 5.44 -7.15 0.08
CA ARG A 161 5.95 -6.51 -1.15
C ARG A 161 7.04 -7.32 -1.82
N HIS A 162 6.90 -7.50 -3.13
CA HIS A 162 7.90 -8.13 -3.99
C HIS A 162 8.06 -7.35 -5.30
N THR A 163 9.25 -7.38 -5.86
CA THR A 163 9.61 -6.59 -7.05
C THR A 163 10.68 -7.35 -7.83
N VAL A 164 10.51 -7.45 -9.14
CA VAL A 164 11.44 -8.09 -10.07
C VAL A 164 11.58 -7.24 -11.35
N GLY A 165 12.80 -7.15 -11.89
CA GLY A 165 13.12 -6.31 -13.05
C GLY A 165 13.33 -4.81 -12.74
N ASP A 166 13.09 -3.96 -13.74
CA ASP A 166 13.42 -2.52 -13.77
C ASP A 166 12.49 -1.62 -12.93
N THR A 167 12.06 -2.10 -11.76
CA THR A 167 11.02 -1.51 -10.90
C THR A 167 11.35 -0.13 -10.30
N LYS A 168 12.57 0.35 -10.47
CA LYS A 168 13.03 1.66 -9.97
C LYS A 168 13.15 2.71 -11.08
N VAL A 169 12.89 2.35 -12.33
CA VAL A 169 12.87 3.30 -13.44
C VAL A 169 11.56 4.07 -13.42
N PRO A 170 11.58 5.40 -13.23
CA PRO A 170 10.35 6.19 -13.24
C PRO A 170 9.81 6.33 -14.67
N PHE A 171 8.48 6.28 -14.81
CA PHE A 171 7.77 6.54 -16.06
C PHE A 171 6.47 7.31 -15.79
N CYS A 172 5.94 7.98 -16.81
CA CYS A 172 4.68 8.72 -16.71
C CYS A 172 3.50 7.74 -16.54
N MET A 173 2.56 8.04 -15.63
CA MET A 173 1.42 7.16 -15.37
C MET A 173 0.44 7.05 -16.55
N GLN A 174 0.41 8.02 -17.46
CA GLN A 174 -0.51 8.02 -18.60
C GLN A 174 -1.97 7.81 -18.14
N SER A 175 -2.77 7.14 -18.98
CA SER A 175 -4.15 6.74 -18.70
C SER A 175 -4.36 5.96 -17.39
N CYS A 176 -3.33 5.36 -16.78
CA CYS A 176 -3.45 4.71 -15.48
C CYS A 176 -3.81 5.69 -14.34
N VAL A 177 -3.72 7.00 -14.56
CA VAL A 177 -4.16 8.02 -13.58
C VAL A 177 -5.68 8.21 -13.53
N LYS A 178 -6.43 7.79 -14.57
CA LYS A 178 -7.87 8.05 -14.67
C LYS A 178 -8.70 7.48 -13.50
N PRO A 179 -8.50 6.21 -13.06
CA PRO A 179 -9.21 5.69 -11.90
C PRO A 179 -8.93 6.48 -10.62
N LEU A 180 -7.70 6.99 -10.45
CA LEU A 180 -7.29 7.75 -9.28
C LEU A 180 -7.97 9.13 -9.25
N LYS A 181 -8.04 9.80 -10.40
CA LYS A 181 -8.79 11.06 -10.53
C LYS A 181 -10.28 10.86 -10.21
N TYR A 182 -10.87 9.80 -10.72
CA TYR A 182 -12.26 9.46 -10.42
C TYR A 182 -12.49 9.20 -8.93
N ALA A 183 -11.62 8.40 -8.28
CA ALA A 183 -11.72 8.12 -6.86
C ALA A 183 -11.64 9.42 -6.01
N VAL A 184 -10.75 10.36 -6.36
CA VAL A 184 -10.66 11.66 -5.70
C VAL A 184 -11.93 12.48 -5.91
N ALA A 185 -12.45 12.55 -7.14
CA ALA A 185 -13.67 13.30 -7.44
C ALA A 185 -14.88 12.76 -6.64
N VAL A 186 -15.04 11.43 -6.60
CA VAL A 186 -16.12 10.78 -5.82
C VAL A 186 -15.93 11.01 -4.32
N HIS A 187 -14.69 10.94 -3.82
CA HIS A 187 -14.40 11.21 -2.42
C HIS A 187 -14.80 12.64 -2.01
N ASP A 188 -14.49 13.63 -2.85
CA ASP A 188 -14.73 15.04 -2.55
C ASP A 188 -16.20 15.47 -2.76
N HIS A 189 -16.92 14.82 -3.67
CA HIS A 189 -18.23 15.29 -4.15
C HIS A 189 -19.39 14.30 -4.06
N SER A 190 -19.17 13.06 -3.60
CA SER A 190 -20.10 11.90 -3.69
C SER A 190 -20.24 11.30 -5.10
N THR A 191 -20.69 10.05 -5.13
CA THR A 191 -20.94 9.28 -6.35
C THR A 191 -22.03 9.94 -7.20
N GLU A 192 -23.13 10.35 -6.56
CA GLU A 192 -24.32 10.89 -7.22
C GLU A 192 -23.98 12.19 -7.97
N TYR A 193 -23.22 13.08 -7.33
CA TYR A 193 -22.80 14.33 -7.95
C TYR A 193 -21.88 14.09 -9.14
N VAL A 194 -20.83 13.26 -9.01
CA VAL A 194 -19.91 12.98 -10.11
C VAL A 194 -20.66 12.39 -11.30
N HIS A 195 -21.60 11.47 -11.04
CA HIS A 195 -22.39 10.83 -12.08
C HIS A 195 -23.56 11.66 -12.63
N SER A 196 -23.80 12.85 -12.08
CA SER A 196 -24.61 13.85 -12.76
C SER A 196 -23.93 14.38 -14.03
N PHE A 197 -22.60 14.29 -14.13
CA PHE A 197 -21.80 14.77 -15.28
C PHE A 197 -21.20 13.66 -16.14
N ILE A 198 -21.03 12.45 -15.60
CA ILE A 198 -20.32 11.34 -16.25
C ILE A 198 -21.16 10.06 -16.12
N GLY A 199 -21.29 9.29 -17.20
CA GLY A 199 -21.94 7.98 -17.16
C GLY A 199 -21.16 6.93 -16.37
N LYS A 200 -21.70 5.70 -16.35
CA LYS A 200 -21.12 4.52 -15.67
C LYS A 200 -20.81 3.37 -16.61
N GLU A 201 -21.30 3.43 -17.84
CA GLU A 201 -21.34 2.29 -18.76
C GLU A 201 -20.20 2.35 -19.78
N PRO A 202 -19.77 1.20 -20.33
CA PRO A 202 -18.83 1.18 -21.44
C PRO A 202 -19.44 1.85 -22.69
N SER A 203 -18.59 2.47 -23.51
CA SER A 203 -19.04 3.12 -24.76
C SER A 203 -19.32 2.14 -25.90
N GLY A 204 -18.75 0.93 -25.85
CA GLY A 204 -18.72 0.01 -27.00
C GLY A 204 -17.85 0.52 -28.18
N LEU A 205 -17.17 1.65 -28.01
CA LEU A 205 -16.36 2.32 -29.03
C LEU A 205 -14.88 2.30 -28.62
N ARG A 206 -13.96 2.48 -29.57
CA ARG A 206 -12.53 2.62 -29.27
C ARG A 206 -12.29 3.84 -28.36
N PHE A 207 -11.30 3.73 -27.46
CA PHE A 207 -11.02 4.70 -26.40
C PHE A 207 -10.68 6.13 -26.89
N ASN A 208 -10.19 6.27 -28.13
CA ASN A 208 -9.75 7.56 -28.72
C ASN A 208 -10.91 8.36 -29.31
N LYS A 209 -12.12 7.79 -29.36
CA LYS A 209 -13.27 8.52 -29.87
C LYS A 209 -13.86 9.34 -28.74
N LEU A 210 -13.82 10.67 -28.90
CA LEU A 210 -14.60 11.57 -28.07
C LEU A 210 -16.08 11.37 -28.44
N SER A 211 -16.77 10.53 -27.67
CA SER A 211 -18.20 10.29 -27.80
C SER A 211 -18.92 10.56 -26.49
N LEU A 212 -20.14 11.07 -26.61
CA LEU A 212 -21.09 11.22 -25.52
C LEU A 212 -22.16 10.12 -25.65
N ASN A 213 -22.77 9.79 -24.51
CA ASN A 213 -23.94 8.92 -24.47
C ASN A 213 -25.22 9.70 -24.85
N GLU A 214 -26.36 9.02 -24.80
CA GLU A 214 -27.66 9.61 -25.14
C GLU A 214 -28.09 10.76 -24.21
N ASP A 215 -27.46 10.88 -23.03
CA ASP A 215 -27.70 11.95 -22.05
C ASP A 215 -26.70 13.12 -22.19
N ASP A 216 -25.96 13.21 -23.30
CA ASP A 216 -24.90 14.19 -23.55
C ASP A 216 -23.75 14.17 -22.51
N LYS A 217 -23.51 13.01 -21.87
CA LYS A 217 -22.42 12.79 -20.91
C LYS A 217 -21.33 11.90 -21.49
N PRO A 218 -20.06 12.05 -21.10
CA PRO A 218 -19.06 11.03 -21.37
C PRO A 218 -19.50 9.69 -20.78
N HIS A 219 -19.26 8.59 -21.51
CA HIS A 219 -19.75 7.26 -21.12
C HIS A 219 -19.31 6.80 -19.73
N ASN A 220 -18.03 7.01 -19.38
CA ASN A 220 -17.48 6.65 -18.09
C ASN A 220 -16.16 7.41 -17.79
N PRO A 221 -15.65 7.39 -16.55
CA PRO A 221 -14.42 8.08 -16.17
C PRO A 221 -13.13 7.54 -16.81
N MET A 222 -13.18 6.37 -17.47
CA MET A 222 -12.01 5.68 -18.03
C MET A 222 -11.70 6.08 -19.47
N VAL A 223 -12.65 6.72 -20.17
CA VAL A 223 -12.39 7.34 -21.48
C VAL A 223 -11.84 8.76 -21.30
N ASN A 224 -11.17 9.30 -22.32
CA ASN A 224 -10.53 10.63 -22.24
C ASN A 224 -11.52 11.74 -21.89
N ALA A 225 -12.71 11.75 -22.52
CA ALA A 225 -13.76 12.72 -22.22
C ALA A 225 -14.20 12.67 -20.75
N GLY A 226 -14.40 11.48 -20.19
CA GLY A 226 -14.78 11.32 -18.77
C GLY A 226 -13.65 11.73 -17.82
N ALA A 227 -12.41 11.42 -18.16
CA ALA A 227 -11.26 11.84 -17.37
C ALA A 227 -11.07 13.37 -17.35
N ILE A 228 -11.38 14.06 -18.45
CA ILE A 228 -11.39 15.53 -18.53
C ILE A 228 -12.47 16.09 -17.60
N VAL A 229 -13.69 15.56 -17.67
CA VAL A 229 -14.77 15.98 -16.76
C VAL A 229 -14.40 15.70 -15.31
N CYS A 230 -13.90 14.50 -14.96
CA CYS A 230 -13.38 14.21 -13.61
C CYS A 230 -12.34 15.24 -13.15
N THR A 231 -11.42 15.65 -14.03
CA THR A 231 -10.39 16.63 -13.69
C THR A 231 -11.01 17.99 -13.35
N SER A 232 -12.09 18.39 -14.02
CA SER A 232 -12.82 19.64 -13.73
C SER A 232 -13.56 19.63 -12.37
N LEU A 233 -13.91 18.44 -11.87
CA LEU A 233 -14.59 18.26 -10.59
C LEU A 233 -13.65 18.29 -9.38
N ILE A 234 -12.34 18.10 -9.57
CA ILE A 234 -11.37 18.11 -8.47
C ILE A 234 -11.06 19.55 -8.07
N LYS A 235 -11.43 19.95 -6.84
CA LYS A 235 -11.16 21.29 -6.32
C LYS A 235 -9.67 21.53 -6.10
N VAL A 236 -9.15 22.62 -6.66
CA VAL A 236 -7.87 23.18 -6.20
C VAL A 236 -8.14 23.87 -4.86
N LYS A 237 -7.78 23.23 -3.74
CA LYS A 237 -7.85 23.91 -2.43
C LYS A 237 -6.92 25.11 -2.47
N ALA A 238 -7.51 26.31 -2.44
CA ALA A 238 -6.83 27.59 -2.45
C ALA A 238 -6.09 27.82 -1.12
N VAL A 239 -4.96 27.16 -0.95
CA VAL A 239 -3.93 27.54 0.01
C VAL A 239 -2.62 27.49 -0.76
N THR A 240 -2.08 28.68 -1.06
CA THR A 240 -0.84 28.94 -1.84
C THR A 240 -0.83 28.39 -3.27
N LEU A 241 -0.97 29.28 -4.27
CA LEU A 241 -0.54 29.16 -5.69
C LEU A 241 -0.01 27.78 -6.15
N CYS A 242 -0.84 26.74 -6.07
CA CYS A 242 -0.47 25.39 -6.45
C CYS A 242 -1.35 24.99 -7.64
N PRO A 243 -0.78 24.81 -8.84
CA PRO A 243 -1.55 24.42 -10.00
C PRO A 243 -2.21 23.04 -9.81
N PRO A 244 -3.29 22.71 -10.54
CA PRO A 244 -4.05 21.46 -10.47
C PRO A 244 -3.24 20.15 -10.29
N PRO A 245 -2.09 19.94 -10.96
CA PRO A 245 -1.27 18.72 -10.77
C PRO A 245 -0.82 18.49 -9.32
N LEU A 246 -0.65 19.53 -8.51
CA LEU A 246 -0.21 19.37 -7.12
C LEU A 246 -1.32 18.83 -6.21
N CYS A 247 -2.60 19.12 -6.48
CA CYS A 247 -3.71 18.57 -5.71
C CYS A 247 -3.81 17.04 -5.89
N VAL A 248 -3.67 16.56 -7.13
CA VAL A 248 -3.61 15.12 -7.42
C VAL A 248 -2.37 14.49 -6.77
N CYS A 249 -1.19 15.12 -6.85
CA CYS A 249 0.01 14.62 -6.16
C CYS A 249 -0.12 14.59 -4.63
N VAL A 250 -0.91 15.49 -4.02
CA VAL A 250 -1.20 15.47 -2.58
C VAL A 250 -2.16 14.33 -2.22
N CYS A 251 -3.18 14.06 -3.04
CA CYS A 251 -4.07 12.91 -2.85
C CYS A 251 -3.40 11.56 -3.14
N LEU A 252 -2.40 11.52 -4.04
CA LEU A 252 -1.62 10.31 -4.34
C LEU A 252 -0.59 9.97 -3.26
N ARG A 253 -0.12 10.96 -2.47
CA ARG A 253 0.88 10.73 -1.40
C ARG A 253 0.40 9.77 -0.30
N PRO A 254 -0.83 9.91 0.23
CA PRO A 254 -1.41 8.93 1.15
C PRO A 254 -1.57 7.55 0.51
N VAL A 255 -1.91 7.48 -0.78
CA VAL A 255 -2.11 6.21 -1.51
C VAL A 255 -0.79 5.47 -1.77
N CYS A 256 0.30 6.21 -2.02
CA CYS A 256 1.61 5.64 -2.35
C CYS A 256 2.59 5.53 -1.17
N VAL A 257 2.18 5.92 0.05
CA VAL A 257 3.01 5.95 1.29
C VAL A 257 4.38 6.61 1.08
N SER A 258 4.45 7.92 1.32
CA SER A 258 5.66 8.73 1.55
C SER A 258 6.93 8.28 0.80
N LEU A 259 6.87 8.21 -0.53
CA LEU A 259 8.08 8.25 -1.34
C LEU A 259 8.56 9.71 -1.40
N PRO A 260 9.87 9.99 -1.20
CA PRO A 260 10.42 11.30 -1.51
C PRO A 260 10.33 11.49 -3.02
N LEU A 261 9.31 12.21 -3.48
CA LEU A 261 9.23 12.67 -4.86
C LEU A 261 10.37 13.67 -5.07
N LYS A 262 11.47 13.22 -5.69
CA LYS A 262 12.41 14.17 -6.30
C LYS A 262 11.64 14.87 -7.41
N PRO A 263 11.53 16.21 -7.41
CA PRO A 263 10.90 16.91 -8.51
C PRO A 263 11.76 16.73 -9.77
N GLN A 264 11.41 15.76 -10.61
CA GLN A 264 11.83 15.81 -12.00
C GLN A 264 10.97 16.89 -12.67
N LYS A 265 11.62 17.85 -13.33
CA LYS A 265 10.97 18.87 -14.15
C LYS A 265 10.31 18.17 -15.35
N ILE A 266 9.12 17.62 -15.16
CA ILE A 266 8.24 17.20 -16.24
C ILE A 266 7.39 18.43 -16.57
N PRO A 267 7.46 18.99 -17.79
CA PRO A 267 6.75 20.23 -18.13
C PRO A 267 5.23 20.08 -17.94
N CYS A 268 4.61 21.06 -17.28
CA CYS A 268 3.21 21.05 -16.81
C CYS A 268 2.13 20.88 -17.89
N ASN A 269 2.46 21.04 -19.18
CA ASN A 269 1.48 20.90 -20.26
C ASN A 269 1.14 19.45 -20.62
N VAL A 270 1.92 18.47 -20.16
CA VAL A 270 1.76 17.09 -20.62
C VAL A 270 0.41 16.49 -20.20
N GLY A 271 -0.15 16.79 -19.02
CA GLY A 271 -1.34 16.06 -18.52
C GLY A 271 -2.68 16.33 -19.26
N VAL A 272 -2.85 17.51 -19.89
CA VAL A 272 -4.03 17.80 -20.73
C VAL A 272 -3.74 17.45 -22.18
N THR A 273 -2.52 17.69 -22.65
CA THR A 273 -2.07 17.30 -23.99
C THR A 273 -2.10 15.78 -24.17
N GLU A 274 -1.72 14.99 -23.16
CA GLU A 274 -1.68 13.52 -23.19
C GLU A 274 -3.09 12.88 -23.25
N LEU A 275 -4.12 13.55 -22.72
CA LEU A 275 -5.52 13.12 -22.85
C LEU A 275 -6.16 13.49 -24.19
N LEU A 276 -5.58 14.45 -24.91
CA LEU A 276 -6.05 14.89 -26.23
C LEU A 276 -5.31 14.21 -27.38
N TYR A 277 -4.07 13.76 -27.15
CA TYR A 277 -3.23 13.08 -28.15
C TYR A 277 -3.32 11.54 -28.10
N GLN A 278 -3.79 10.95 -27.00
CA GLN A 278 -4.23 9.53 -26.96
C GLN A 278 -5.61 9.42 -27.57
#